data_AF-A0AAW4XG45-F1
#
_entry.id   AF-A0AAW4XG45-F1
#
_cell.length_a   1.000
_cell.length_b   1.000
_cell.length_c   1.000
_cell.angle_alpha   90.00
_cell.angle_beta   90.00
_cell.angle_gamma   90.00
#
_symmetry.space_group_name_H-M   'P 1'
#
loop_
_entity.id
_entity.type
_entity.pdbx_description
1 polymer ?
#
loop_
_entity_poly.entity_id
_entity_poly.type
_entity_poly.pdbx_seq_one_letter_code
_entity_poly.pdbx_strand_id
1 'polypeptide(L)' 'MQDTFNTQTEAGNTLADLVLGDIDVPDERGCFALRRGEPWWAEPSVLVRSDEQAERLWRESARLVGLPDRWVPRA' A
#
# COMPACT_ATOMS: atom_id res chain seq x y z
N MET A 1 -20.82 21.22 -5.94
CA MET A 1 -19.50 20.59 -6.12
C MET A 1 -19.75 19.15 -6.51
N GLN A 2 -19.44 18.74 -7.74
CA GLN A 2 -19.61 17.34 -8.15
C GLN A 2 -18.40 16.55 -7.65
N ASP A 3 -18.64 15.43 -6.96
CA ASP A 3 -17.60 14.49 -6.60
C ASP A 3 -17.22 13.68 -7.84
N THR A 4 -16.05 13.95 -8.40
CA THR A 4 -15.48 13.11 -9.45
C THR A 4 -14.90 11.86 -8.80
N PHE A 5 -15.62 10.75 -8.91
CA PHE A 5 -15.10 9.43 -8.54
C PHE A 5 -14.01 9.01 -9.53
N ASN A 6 -12.97 8.33 -9.05
CA ASN A 6 -11.99 7.71 -9.94
C ASN A 6 -12.65 6.57 -10.71
N THR A 7 -12.30 6.44 -11.99
CA THR A 7 -12.67 5.29 -12.79
C THR A 7 -11.69 4.13 -12.58
N GLN A 8 -12.12 2.91 -12.93
CA GLN A 8 -11.25 1.74 -12.92
C GLN A 8 -10.04 1.92 -13.85
N THR A 9 -10.23 2.52 -15.02
CA THR A 9 -9.17 2.76 -16.00
C THR A 9 -8.11 3.71 -15.45
N GLU A 10 -8.52 4.82 -14.83
CA GLU A 10 -7.58 5.77 -14.22
C GLU A 10 -6.79 5.13 -13.08
N ALA A 11 -7.45 4.32 -12.24
CA ALA A 11 -6.78 3.57 -11.19
C ALA A 11 -5.76 2.57 -11.74
N GLY A 12 -6.11 1.86 -12.82
CA GLY A 12 -5.22 0.91 -13.48
C GLY A 12 -3.99 1.58 -14.10
N ASN A 13 -4.19 2.68 -14.82
CA ASN A 13 -3.09 3.44 -15.43
C ASN A 13 -2.18 4.02 -14.34
N THR A 14 -2.75 4.63 -13.30
CA THR A 14 -1.95 5.20 -12.20
C THR A 14 -1.12 4.12 -11.48
N LEU A 15 -1.69 2.92 -11.29
CA LEU A 15 -0.95 1.80 -10.70
C LEU A 15 0.19 1.34 -11.61
N ALA A 16 -0.01 1.33 -12.93
CA ALA A 16 1.05 1.00 -13.89
C ALA A 16 2.18 2.03 -13.80
N ASP A 17 1.87 3.33 -13.83
CA ASP A 17 2.85 4.42 -13.72
C ASP A 17 3.63 4.32 -12.40
N LEU A 18 2.95 4.00 -11.28
CA LEU A 18 3.59 3.80 -9.98
C LEU A 18 4.60 2.62 -10.00
N VAL A 19 4.19 1.48 -10.56
CA VAL A 19 5.03 0.26 -10.57
C VAL A 19 6.20 0.38 -11.55
N LEU A 20 6.02 1.12 -12.65
CA LEU A 20 7.07 1.38 -13.63
C LEU A 20 8.07 2.46 -13.17
N GLY A 21 7.76 3.18 -12.09
CA GLY A 21 8.62 4.23 -11.55
C GLY A 21 8.43 5.59 -12.24
N ASP A 22 7.31 5.77 -12.94
CA ASP A 22 6.93 7.03 -13.59
C ASP A 22 6.32 8.04 -12.58
N ILE A 23 6.07 7.60 -11.34
CA ILE A 23 5.63 8.44 -10.22
C ILE A 23 6.74 8.48 -9.16
N ASP A 24 7.17 9.69 -8.80
CA ASP A 24 8.12 9.91 -7.71
C ASP A 24 7.53 9.43 -6.37
N VAL A 25 8.20 8.45 -5.76
CA VAL A 25 7.85 7.92 -4.44
C VAL A 25 8.71 8.63 -3.40
N PRO A 26 8.12 9.35 -2.43
CA PRO A 26 8.87 9.99 -1.37
C PRO A 26 9.62 8.95 -0.50
N ASP A 27 10.77 9.36 0.04
CA ASP A 27 11.64 8.49 0.86
C ASP A 27 10.92 7.92 2.09
N GLU A 28 9.93 8.65 2.59
CA GLU A 28 9.05 8.22 3.67
C GLU A 28 7.90 7.36 3.11
N ARG A 29 7.86 6.10 3.58
CA ARG A 29 6.87 5.10 3.17
C ARG A 29 5.46 5.55 3.58
N GLY A 30 4.74 6.17 2.65
CA GLY A 30 3.36 6.62 2.80
C GLY A 30 2.33 5.66 2.21
N CYS A 31 1.06 5.97 2.41
CA CYS A 31 -0.02 5.28 1.69
C CYS A 31 -0.31 6.02 0.38
N PHE A 32 -0.16 5.35 -0.76
CA PHE A 32 -0.53 5.92 -2.05
C PHE A 32 -2.06 5.89 -2.25
N ALA A 33 -2.61 6.96 -2.81
CA ALA A 33 -4.01 7.02 -3.20
C ALA A 33 -4.19 7.79 -4.51
N LEU A 34 -5.19 7.41 -5.30
CA LEU A 34 -5.68 8.22 -6.40
C LEU A 34 -6.89 9.04 -5.90
N ARG A 35 -6.88 10.36 -6.09
CA ARG A 35 -8.02 11.22 -5.72
C ARG A 35 -8.35 12.16 -6.87
N ARG A 36 -9.56 12.01 -7.43
CA ARG A 36 -10.04 12.83 -8.57
C ARG A 36 -9.08 12.74 -9.77
N GLY A 37 -8.53 11.56 -10.04
CA GLY A 37 -7.57 11.34 -11.12
C GLY A 37 -6.14 11.79 -10.82
N GLU A 38 -5.84 12.32 -9.62
CA GLU A 38 -4.50 12.78 -9.26
C GLU A 38 -3.82 11.85 -8.23
N PRO A 39 -2.54 11.47 -8.45
CA PRO A 39 -1.71 10.78 -7.47
C PRO A 39 -1.56 11.58 -6.18
N TRP A 40 -1.71 10.92 -5.04
CA TRP A 40 -1.60 11.56 -3.74
C TRP A 40 -0.95 10.64 -2.72
N TRP A 41 -0.03 11.21 -1.92
CA TRP A 41 0.62 10.53 -0.82
C TRP A 41 -0.07 10.89 0.49
N ALA A 42 -0.70 9.89 1.10
CA ALA A 42 -1.40 10.02 2.36
C ALA A 42 -0.46 9.88 3.54
N GLU A 43 -0.64 10.75 4.52
CA GLU A 43 -0.04 10.59 5.83
C GLU A 43 -0.48 9.24 6.43
N PRO A 44 0.45 8.33 6.73
CA PRO A 44 0.08 7.01 7.24
C PRO A 44 -0.57 7.13 8.62
N SER A 45 -1.58 6.31 8.90
CA SER A 45 -2.18 6.27 10.24
C SER A 45 -1.22 5.70 11.28
N VAL A 46 -1.51 5.92 12.57
CA VAL A 46 -0.72 5.35 13.68
C VAL A 46 -0.62 3.83 13.57
N LEU A 47 -1.69 3.15 13.15
CA LEU A 47 -1.70 1.70 12.99
C LEU A 47 -0.80 1.22 11.86
N VAL A 48 -0.75 1.96 10.74
CA VAL A 48 0.12 1.63 9.59
C VAL A 48 1.60 1.72 9.96
N ARG A 49 1.95 2.58 10.94
CA ARG A 49 3.33 2.76 11.42
C ARG A 49 3.74 1.79 12.53
N SER A 50 2.84 0.94 13.01
CA SER A 50 3.12 0.08 14.15
C SER A 50 3.77 -1.23 13.70
N ASP A 51 5.09 -1.35 13.93
CA ASP A 51 5.84 -2.58 13.65
C ASP A 51 5.30 -3.77 14.44
N GLU A 52 4.92 -3.56 15.72
CA GLU A 52 4.30 -4.59 16.56
C GLU A 52 3.02 -5.15 15.91
N GLN A 53 2.16 -4.27 15.42
CA GLN A 53 0.92 -4.67 14.78
C GLN A 53 1.18 -5.34 13.42
N ALA A 54 2.17 -4.87 12.67
CA ALA A 54 2.59 -5.50 11.41
C ALA A 54 3.12 -6.93 11.64
N GLU A 55 3.98 -7.12 12.64
CA GLU A 55 4.51 -8.44 13.01
C GLU A 55 3.41 -9.39 13.48
N ARG A 56 2.51 -8.89 14.32
CA ARG A 56 1.37 -9.68 14.80
C ARG A 56 0.46 -10.09 13.65
N LEU A 57 0.11 -9.15 12.77
CA LEU A 57 -0.71 -9.42 11.58
C LEU A 57 -0.05 -10.46 10.68
N TRP A 58 1.27 -10.37 10.47
CA TRP A 58 2.03 -11.34 9.68
C TRP A 58 1.93 -12.74 10.29
N ARG A 59 2.19 -12.86 11.59
CA ARG A 59 2.16 -14.14 12.32
C ARG A 59 0.78 -14.77 12.28
N GLU A 60 -0.26 -14.00 12.58
CA GLU A 60 -1.65 -14.48 12.56
C GLU A 60 -2.07 -14.90 11.15
N SER A 61 -1.71 -14.13 10.13
CA SER A 61 -1.99 -14.46 8.73
C SER A 61 -1.27 -15.74 8.30
N ALA A 62 0.00 -15.91 8.67
CA ALA A 62 0.78 -17.10 8.36
C ALA A 62 0.10 -18.37 8.91
N ARG A 63 -0.37 -18.32 10.16
CA ARG A 63 -1.13 -19.43 10.77
C ARG A 63 -2.40 -19.76 10.00
N LEU A 64 -3.14 -18.74 9.55
CA LEU A 64 -4.39 -18.94 8.79
C LEU A 64 -4.17 -19.65 7.46
N VAL A 65 -3.01 -19.47 6.83
CA VAL A 65 -2.67 -20.10 5.56
C VAL A 65 -1.70 -21.29 5.71
N GLY A 66 -1.43 -21.75 6.93
CA GLY A 66 -0.56 -22.90 7.21
C GLY A 66 0.93 -22.65 6.93
N LEU A 67 1.37 -21.39 6.94
CA LEU A 67 2.78 -21.00 6.78
C LEU A 67 3.47 -20.81 8.14
N PRO A 68 4.82 -20.91 8.20
CA PRO A 68 5.56 -20.66 9.42
C PRO A 68 5.46 -19.20 9.87
N ASP A 69 5.35 -19.01 11.18
CA ASP A 69 5.23 -17.72 11.88
C ASP A 69 6.43 -16.77 11.71
N ARG A 70 7.55 -17.27 11.18
CA ARG A 70 8.78 -16.50 10.94
C ARG A 70 9.01 -16.38 9.45
N TRP A 71 9.03 -15.14 8.96
CA TRP A 71 9.60 -14.86 7.64
C TRP A 71 11.09 -15.23 7.65
N VAL A 72 11.45 -16.26 6.89
CA VAL A 72 12.84 -16.58 6.57
C VAL A 72 13.03 -16.11 5.13
N PRO A 73 13.82 -15.05 4.88
CA PRO A 73 14.11 -14.64 3.52
C PRO A 73 14.73 -15.83 2.78
N ARG A 74 14.21 -16.18 1.60
CA ARG A 74 14.99 -17.02 0.69
C ARG A 74 16.13 -16.15 0.17
N ALA A 75 17.36 -16.62 0.43
CA ALA A 75 18.58 -16.09 -0.18
C ALA A 75 18.57 -16.27 -1.69
#